data_AF-A0A2K3QJE2-F1
#
_entry.id   AF-A0A2K3QJE2-F1
#
_cell.length_a   1.000
_cell.length_b   1.000
_cell.length_c   1.000
_cell.angle_alpha   90.00
_cell.angle_beta   90.00
_cell.angle_gamma   90.00
#
_symmetry.space_group_name_H-M   'P 1'
#
loop_
_entity.id
_entity.type
_entity.pdbx_description
1 polymer ?
#
loop_
_entity_poly.entity_id
_entity_poly.type
_entity_poly.pdbx_seq_one_letter_code
_entity_poly.pdbx_strand_id
1 'polypeptide(L)'
;MASPVFLLAALFLALGAMGGSPEGREYGQKKPNFIFIMTDDQDLHLGSLDYQPVVQEQFVQKGTWFQKHFCTVALCCPSRVSLLTGRAAHNTNVTDVNAVSACPGHRLANGTDNGP
;
A
#
# COMPACT_ATOMS: atom_id res chain seq x y z
N MET A 1 -45.50 -34.88 -32.52
CA MET A 1 -44.14 -34.58 -33.02
C MET A 1 -43.83 -33.14 -32.64
N ALA A 2 -43.22 -32.93 -31.47
CA ALA A 2 -42.88 -31.59 -31.00
C ALA A 2 -41.73 -31.05 -31.86
N SER A 3 -41.98 -29.95 -32.57
CA SER A 3 -41.01 -29.32 -33.47
C SER A 3 -39.75 -28.89 -32.70
N PRO A 4 -38.54 -29.08 -33.25
CA PRO A 4 -37.27 -28.74 -32.59
C PRO A 4 -37.15 -27.25 -32.22
N VAL A 5 -37.99 -26.40 -32.82
CA VAL A 5 -38.07 -24.96 -32.53
C VAL A 5 -38.59 -24.69 -31.11
N PHE A 6 -39.50 -25.52 -30.59
CA PHE A 6 -40.04 -25.35 -29.24
C PHE A 6 -39.03 -25.70 -28.14
N LEU A 7 -38.14 -26.67 -28.39
CA LEU A 7 -37.08 -27.04 -27.46
C LEU A 7 -35.99 -25.97 -27.35
N LEU A 8 -35.64 -25.32 -28.47
CA LEU A 8 -34.69 -24.21 -28.48
C LEU A 8 -35.24 -22.97 -27.76
N ALA A 9 -36.52 -22.63 -27.97
CA ALA A 9 -37.15 -21.50 -27.30
C ALA A 9 -37.22 -21.70 -25.78
N ALA A 10 -37.53 -22.92 -25.31
CA ALA A 10 -37.55 -23.26 -23.89
C ALA A 10 -36.16 -23.19 -23.25
N LEU A 11 -35.10 -23.58 -24.00
CA LEU A 11 -33.71 -23.50 -23.53
C LEU A 11 -33.25 -22.05 -23.37
N PHE A 12 -33.63 -21.15 -24.29
CA PHE A 12 -33.34 -19.72 -24.18
C PHE A 12 -34.08 -19.06 -23.01
N LEU A 13 -35.32 -19.47 -22.73
CA LEU A 13 -36.08 -18.96 -21.58
C LEU A 13 -35.49 -19.43 -20.24
N ALA A 14 -35.03 -20.69 -20.17
CA ALA A 14 -34.39 -21.25 -18.98
C ALA A 14 -33.03 -20.59 -18.69
N LEU A 15 -32.28 -20.23 -19.73
CA LEU A 15 -31.00 -19.52 -19.59
C LEU A 15 -31.19 -18.06 -19.13
N GLY A 16 -32.28 -17.40 -19.56
CA GLY A 16 -32.63 -16.04 -19.12
C GLY A 16 -33.11 -15.95 -17.67
N ALA A 17 -33.69 -17.02 -17.13
CA ALA A 17 -34.20 -17.05 -15.75
C ALA A 17 -33.12 -17.32 -14.68
N MET A 18 -31.87 -17.65 -15.07
CA MET A 18 -30.73 -17.74 -14.16
C MET A 18 -29.96 -16.42 -14.02
N GLY A 19 -30.50 -15.32 -14.54
CA GLY A 19 -30.10 -13.96 -14.17
C GLY A 19 -30.47 -13.73 -12.71
N GLY A 20 -29.65 -14.26 -11.80
CA GLY A 20 -29.77 -14.02 -10.37
C GLY A 20 -29.93 -12.54 -10.13
N SER A 21 -30.99 -12.18 -9.42
CA SER A 21 -31.13 -10.84 -8.85
C SER A 21 -29.80 -10.45 -8.24
N PRO A 22 -29.27 -9.24 -8.50
CA PRO A 22 -28.28 -8.70 -7.61
C PRO A 22 -29.01 -8.59 -6.28
N GLU A 23 -28.77 -9.54 -5.37
CA GLU A 23 -28.94 -9.28 -3.95
C GLU A 23 -28.06 -8.06 -3.70
N GLY A 24 -28.69 -6.90 -3.77
CA GLY A 24 -28.15 -5.67 -3.24
C GLY A 24 -27.94 -5.96 -1.77
N ARG A 25 -26.74 -6.45 -1.42
CA ARG A 25 -26.29 -6.47 -0.05
C ARG A 25 -26.30 -5.02 0.37
N GLU A 26 -27.37 -4.63 1.03
CA GLU A 26 -27.43 -3.45 1.87
C GLU A 26 -26.50 -3.72 3.06
N TYR A 27 -25.20 -3.74 2.77
CA TYR A 27 -24.25 -3.30 3.76
C TYR A 27 -24.61 -1.85 3.98
N GLY A 28 -25.36 -1.54 5.05
CA GLY A 28 -25.23 -0.24 5.68
C GLY A 28 -23.75 -0.07 5.94
N GLN A 29 -23.06 0.61 5.01
CA GLN A 29 -21.61 0.55 4.88
C GLN A 29 -21.01 1.19 6.12
N LYS A 30 -20.77 0.38 7.16
CA LYS A 30 -19.99 0.79 8.31
C LYS A 30 -18.69 1.29 7.74
N LYS A 31 -18.40 2.58 7.95
CA LYS A 31 -17.19 3.22 7.46
C LYS A 31 -16.00 2.34 7.86
N PRO A 32 -15.18 1.87 6.90
CA PRO A 32 -14.04 1.03 7.23
C PRO A 32 -13.03 1.82 8.07
N ASN A 33 -12.36 1.13 8.98
CA ASN A 33 -11.23 1.68 9.71
C ASN A 33 -9.95 1.47 8.90
N PHE A 34 -9.08 2.48 8.86
CA PHE A 34 -7.79 2.40 8.18
C PHE A 34 -6.68 2.40 9.23
N ILE A 35 -5.85 1.37 9.21
CA ILE A 35 -4.64 1.27 10.03
C ILE A 35 -3.45 1.41 9.08
N PHE A 36 -2.61 2.40 9.34
CA PHE A 36 -1.39 2.65 8.57
C PHE A 36 -0.18 2.20 9.39
N ILE A 37 0.60 1.27 8.84
CA ILE A 37 1.81 0.71 9.45
C ILE A 37 2.99 1.11 8.58
N MET A 38 4.04 1.66 9.19
CA MET A 38 5.26 2.10 8.52
C MET A 38 6.47 1.61 9.32
N THR A 39 7.46 1.04 8.63
CA THR A 39 8.71 0.55 9.20
C THR A 39 9.86 1.47 8.82
N ASP A 40 10.82 1.67 9.72
CA ASP A 40 12.03 2.46 9.47
C ASP A 40 13.13 1.56 8.89
N ASP A 41 13.87 2.05 7.89
CA ASP A 41 15.01 1.37 7.23
C ASP A 41 14.77 -0.08 6.74
N GLN A 42 13.52 -0.47 6.48
CA GLN A 42 13.19 -1.79 5.92
C GLN A 42 13.43 -1.82 4.40
N ASP A 43 14.48 -2.50 3.96
CA ASP A 43 14.86 -2.60 2.56
C ASP A 43 14.48 -3.95 1.90
N LEU A 44 14.21 -3.90 0.59
CA LEU A 44 13.90 -5.06 -0.25
C LEU A 44 15.17 -5.84 -0.64
N HIS A 45 16.28 -5.17 -0.94
CA HIS A 45 17.50 -5.83 -1.43
C HIS A 45 18.17 -6.70 -0.34
N LEU A 46 18.04 -6.31 0.92
CA LEU A 46 18.56 -7.08 2.05
C LEU A 46 17.68 -8.27 2.47
N GLY A 47 16.54 -8.51 1.79
CA GLY A 47 15.67 -9.66 2.10
C GLY A 47 15.06 -9.61 3.50
N SER A 48 14.91 -8.41 4.07
CA SER A 48 14.50 -8.20 5.46
C SER A 48 13.10 -8.77 5.80
N LEU A 49 12.23 -8.91 4.80
CA LEU A 49 10.88 -9.49 4.95
C LEU A 49 10.87 -11.02 4.94
N ASP A 50 11.93 -11.67 4.49
CA ASP A 50 12.00 -13.15 4.41
C ASP A 50 12.00 -13.79 5.81
N TYR A 51 12.46 -13.04 6.80
CA TYR A 51 12.53 -13.45 8.20
C TYR A 51 11.27 -13.06 9.01
N GLN A 52 10.21 -12.57 8.36
CA GLN A 52 8.97 -12.12 9.00
C GLN A 52 7.75 -12.95 8.54
N PRO A 53 7.63 -14.21 9.00
CA PRO A 53 6.63 -15.16 8.48
C PRO A 53 5.18 -14.67 8.68
N VAL A 54 4.90 -14.00 9.80
CA VAL A 54 3.56 -13.45 10.07
C VAL A 54 3.22 -12.32 9.08
N VAL A 55 4.19 -11.49 8.72
CA VAL A 55 3.96 -10.39 7.76
C VAL A 55 3.71 -10.95 6.36
N GLN A 56 4.48 -11.97 5.96
CA GLN A 56 4.29 -12.67 4.70
C GLN A 56 2.89 -13.29 4.61
N GLU A 57 2.45 -14.01 5.64
CA GLU A 57 1.15 -14.68 5.64
C GLU A 57 -0.03 -13.68 5.72
N GLN A 58 0.05 -12.67 6.58
CA GLN A 58 -1.09 -11.78 6.83
C GLN A 58 -1.20 -10.62 5.83
N PHE A 59 -0.07 -10.07 5.36
CA PHE A 59 -0.09 -8.88 4.49
C PHE A 59 0.26 -9.20 3.04
N VAL A 60 1.30 -10.02 2.79
CA VAL A 60 1.75 -10.28 1.42
C VAL A 60 0.79 -11.24 0.70
N GLN A 61 0.39 -12.33 1.34
CA GLN A 61 -0.48 -13.34 0.71
C GLN A 61 -1.96 -12.93 0.64
N LYS A 62 -2.46 -12.18 1.63
CA LYS A 62 -3.87 -11.77 1.72
C LYS A 62 -4.12 -10.35 1.18
N GLY A 63 -3.06 -9.59 0.94
CA GLY A 63 -3.11 -8.18 0.52
C GLY A 63 -2.69 -7.98 -0.93
N THR A 64 -2.30 -6.74 -1.25
CA THR A 64 -1.77 -6.35 -2.56
C THR A 64 -0.35 -5.85 -2.40
N TRP A 65 0.56 -6.38 -3.21
CA TRP A 65 1.97 -6.02 -3.18
C TRP A 65 2.32 -5.00 -4.28
N PHE A 66 2.93 -3.88 -3.89
CA PHE A 66 3.40 -2.85 -4.82
C PHE A 66 4.89 -3.00 -5.08
N GLN A 67 5.25 -3.70 -6.16
CA GLN A 67 6.65 -3.99 -6.52
C GLN A 67 7.50 -2.76 -6.83
N LYS A 68 6.88 -1.64 -7.20
CA LYS A 68 7.55 -0.40 -7.63
C LYS A 68 7.13 0.78 -6.76
N HIS A 69 7.42 0.67 -5.47
CA HIS A 69 7.26 1.76 -4.51
C HIS A 69 8.64 2.33 -4.15
N PHE A 70 8.81 3.65 -4.26
CA PHE A 70 10.08 4.33 -4.00
C PHE A 70 9.85 5.52 -3.07
N CYS A 71 10.76 5.69 -2.12
CA CYS A 71 10.84 6.92 -1.32
C CYS A 71 11.34 8.07 -2.19
N THR A 72 10.72 9.26 -2.05
CA THR A 72 11.13 10.47 -2.78
C THR A 72 12.49 11.00 -2.32
N VAL A 73 12.84 10.76 -1.05
CA VAL A 73 14.12 11.12 -0.43
C VAL A 73 14.56 9.97 0.47
N ALA A 74 15.82 9.53 0.36
CA ALA A 74 16.40 8.45 1.18
C ALA A 74 16.88 8.94 2.56
N LEU A 75 16.04 9.73 3.24
CA LEU A 75 16.27 10.23 4.60
C LEU A 75 14.99 10.09 5.41
N CYS A 76 15.09 9.70 6.67
CA CYS A 76 13.95 9.28 7.48
C CYS A 76 12.90 10.41 7.68
N CYS A 77 13.31 11.60 8.12
CA CYS A 77 12.42 12.74 8.32
C CYS A 77 11.73 13.24 7.03
N PRO A 78 12.45 13.58 5.95
CA PRO A 78 11.81 14.07 4.73
C PRO A 78 10.94 13.00 4.06
N SER A 79 11.34 11.72 4.10
CA SER A 79 10.52 10.61 3.57
C SER A 79 9.17 10.51 4.30
N ARG A 80 9.19 10.50 5.65
CA ARG A 80 7.97 10.45 6.46
C ARG A 80 7.06 11.64 6.22
N VAL A 81 7.63 12.85 6.20
CA VAL A 81 6.86 14.07 5.95
C VAL A 81 6.23 14.02 4.56
N SER A 82 6.98 13.60 3.53
CA SER A 82 6.43 13.46 2.19
C SER A 82 5.31 12.43 2.10
N LEU A 83 5.45 11.28 2.75
CA LEU A 83 4.44 10.23 2.76
C LEU A 83 3.16 10.64 3.49
N LEU A 84 3.28 11.31 4.64
CA LEU A 84 2.13 11.70 5.47
C LEU A 84 1.41 12.96 4.95
N THR A 85 2.13 13.88 4.31
CA THR A 85 1.53 15.12 3.77
C THR A 85 1.13 15.01 2.30
N GLY A 86 1.61 13.99 1.59
CA GLY A 86 1.44 13.85 0.14
C GLY A 86 2.18 14.93 -0.68
N ARG A 87 3.14 15.63 -0.07
CA ARG A 87 3.92 16.71 -0.71
C ARG A 87 5.37 16.30 -0.89
N ALA A 88 5.94 16.59 -2.05
CA ALA A 88 7.38 16.39 -2.27
C ALA A 88 8.22 17.24 -1.31
N ALA A 89 9.45 16.79 -1.00
CA ALA A 89 10.32 17.44 -0.02
C ALA A 89 10.62 18.93 -0.33
N HIS A 90 10.67 19.30 -1.61
CA HIS A 90 10.83 20.70 -2.03
C HIS A 90 9.63 21.60 -1.70
N ASN A 91 8.45 21.02 -1.41
CA ASN A 91 7.25 21.75 -1.01
C ASN A 91 7.08 21.84 0.52
N THR A 92 7.78 21.02 1.28
CA THR A 92 7.67 20.97 2.75
C THR A 92 8.85 21.64 3.45
N ASN A 93 9.94 21.93 2.71
CA ASN A 93 11.20 22.48 3.22
C ASN A 93 11.83 21.65 4.35
N VAL A 94 11.38 20.41 4.55
CA VAL A 94 12.04 19.41 5.39
C VAL A 94 12.94 18.62 4.47
N THR A 95 14.23 18.95 4.47
CA THR A 95 15.24 18.36 3.57
C THR A 95 16.34 17.61 4.31
N ASP A 96 16.42 17.77 5.63
CA ASP A 96 17.50 17.23 6.45
C ASP A 96 16.96 16.68 7.78
N VAL A 97 17.75 15.84 8.42
CA VAL A 97 17.56 15.35 9.79
C VAL A 97 18.74 15.83 10.63
N ASN A 98 18.48 16.77 11.53
CA ASN A 98 19.48 17.16 12.52
C ASN A 98 19.79 15.96 13.41
N ALA A 99 21.07 15.61 13.52
CA ALA A 99 21.52 14.54 14.39
C ALA A 99 21.29 14.93 15.85
N VAL A 100 20.22 14.41 16.46
CA VAL A 100 20.16 14.29 17.91
C VAL A 100 21.03 13.09 18.26
N SER A 101 22.19 13.35 18.86
CA SER A 101 23.18 12.36 19.32
C SER A 101 23.94 11.59 18.24
N ALA A 102 25.00 12.20 17.71
CA ALA A 102 26.22 11.43 17.58
C ALA A 102 26.56 10.84 18.95
N CYS A 103 26.87 9.53 19.01
CA CYS A 103 27.48 8.93 20.18
C CYS A 103 28.57 9.88 20.75
N PRO A 104 28.63 10.14 22.07
CA PRO A 104 29.64 11.03 22.64
C PRO A 104 31.04 10.63 22.13
N GLY A 105 31.63 11.46 21.27
CA GLY A 105 32.95 11.21 20.66
C GLY A 105 32.99 11.02 19.14
N HIS A 106 31.86 10.76 18.46
CA HIS A 106 31.86 10.58 17.00
C HIS A 106 31.18 11.76 16.31
N ARG A 107 31.88 12.90 16.22
CA ARG A 107 31.48 14.02 15.35
C ARG A 107 31.54 13.53 13.90
N LEU A 108 30.44 12.96 13.42
CA LEU A 108 30.23 12.80 11.98
C LEU A 108 30.22 14.21 11.41
N ALA A 109 31.17 14.49 10.52
CA ALA A 109 31.22 15.72 9.78
C ALA A 109 29.94 15.78 8.92
N ASN A 110 28.89 16.39 9.47
CA ASN A 110 27.80 16.86 8.65
C ASN A 110 28.40 17.89 7.69
N GLY A 111 28.32 17.62 6.38
CA GLY A 111 28.62 18.58 5.32
C GLY A 111 27.63 19.74 5.27
N THR A 112 27.15 20.20 6.42
CA THR A 112 26.30 21.38 6.61
C THR A 112 27.13 22.54 7.17
N ASP A 113 28.42 22.58 6.89
CA ASP A 113 29.25 23.78 6.85
C ASP A 113 28.88 24.65 5.64
N ASN A 114 27.59 24.98 5.54
CA ASN A 114 27.15 26.21 4.89
C ASN A 114 27.06 27.28 5.98
N GLY A 115 28.23 27.75 6.43
CA GLY A 115 28.31 28.98 7.20
C GLY A 115 28.04 30.19 6.31
N PRO A 116 27.63 31.34 6.87
CA PRO A 116 28.18 32.61 6.41
C PRO A 116 29.68 32.70 6.72
#